data_AF-A0A355G6K6-F1
#
_entry.id   AF-A0A355G6K6-F1
#
_cell.length_a   1.000
_cell.length_b   1.000
_cell.length_c   1.000
_cell.angle_alpha   90.00
_cell.angle_beta   90.00
_cell.angle_gamma   90.00
#
_symmetry.space_group_name_H-M   'P 1'
#
loop_
_entity.id
_entity.type
_entity.pdbx_description
1 polymer ?
#
loop_
_entity_poly.entity_id
_entity_poly.type
_entity_poly.pdbx_seq_one_letter_code
_entity_poly.pdbx_strand_id
1 'polypeptide(L)'
;MLTNEPGILIFVYGTLKRGYCRAHNLQGQTFLSTAETTAEYTMYHCGTYPGLVINQVDGISIHGELWRVDSRALELLDEVEGVAENLYRRGPIQLLQPVVSEMVQAYFYQRSVNDLPVIGDNWF
;
A
#
# COMPACT_ATOMS: atom_id res chain seq x y z
N MET A 1 23.06 17.09 -8.90
CA MET A 1 22.63 16.25 -10.03
C MET A 1 21.61 15.27 -9.48
N LEU A 2 20.34 15.40 -9.86
CA LEU A 2 19.31 14.43 -9.48
C LEU A 2 19.52 13.23 -10.38
N THR A 3 19.96 12.11 -9.82
CA THR A 3 20.11 10.86 -10.56
C THR A 3 18.73 10.44 -11.04
N ASN A 4 18.62 10.22 -12.35
CA ASN A 4 17.41 9.76 -13.03
C ASN A 4 17.25 8.24 -12.79
N GLU A 5 17.25 7.83 -11.52
CA GLU A 5 16.98 6.45 -11.13
C GLU A 5 15.52 6.15 -11.47
N PRO A 6 15.23 5.02 -12.15
CA PRO A 6 13.85 4.63 -12.40
C PRO A 6 13.15 4.42 -11.05
N GLY A 7 12.19 5.29 -10.74
CA GLY A 7 11.44 5.25 -9.49
C GLY A 7 10.60 3.98 -9.38
N ILE A 8 10.35 3.54 -8.15
CA ILE A 8 9.66 2.31 -7.78
C ILE A 8 8.16 2.58 -7.65
N LEU A 9 7.33 1.67 -8.16
CA LEU A 9 5.89 1.79 -8.01
C LEU A 9 5.41 1.21 -6.67
N ILE A 10 4.70 2.04 -5.90
CA ILE A 10 4.07 1.67 -4.64
C ILE A 10 2.57 1.99 -4.70
N PHE A 11 1.75 1.02 -4.32
CA PHE A 11 0.32 1.18 -4.09
C PHE A 11 0.07 1.37 -2.59
N VAL A 12 -0.59 2.47 -2.24
CA VAL A 12 -0.98 2.79 -0.86
C VAL A 12 -2.50 2.80 -0.73
N TYR A 13 -3.02 2.15 0.29
CA TYR A 13 -4.46 1.91 0.49
C TYR A 13 -4.99 2.45 1.82
N GLY A 14 -4.12 3.05 2.65
CA GLY A 14 -4.43 3.43 4.02
C GLY A 14 -3.94 4.83 4.39
N THR A 15 -3.36 4.96 5.59
CA THR A 15 -2.97 6.25 6.18
C THR A 15 -1.93 7.04 5.40
N LEU A 16 -1.22 6.40 4.46
CA LEU A 16 -0.29 7.04 3.53
C LEU A 16 -0.98 7.75 2.35
N LYS A 17 -2.26 7.43 2.03
CA LYS A 17 -3.01 8.10 0.96
C LYS A 17 -3.07 9.62 1.19
N ARG A 18 -3.23 10.41 0.12
CA ARG A 18 -3.44 11.87 0.24
C ARG A 18 -4.66 12.18 1.10
N GLY A 19 -4.55 13.22 1.92
CA GLY A 19 -5.61 13.63 2.86
C GLY A 19 -5.57 12.91 4.21
N TYR A 20 -4.71 11.91 4.39
CA TYR A 20 -4.56 11.16 5.64
C TYR A 20 -3.32 11.59 6.44
N CYS A 21 -3.27 11.14 7.70
CA CYS A 21 -2.30 11.61 8.69
C CYS A 21 -0.84 11.31 8.33
N ARG A 22 -0.55 10.32 7.47
CA ARG A 22 0.81 9.96 7.04
C ARG A 22 1.16 10.36 5.61
N ALA A 23 0.27 11.09 4.92
CA ALA A 23 0.49 11.54 3.53
C ALA A 23 1.79 12.34 3.34
N HIS A 24 2.25 13.04 4.37
CA HIS A 24 3.49 13.82 4.35
C HIS A 24 4.75 12.98 4.04
N ASN A 25 4.73 11.66 4.29
CA ASN A 25 5.85 10.78 3.97
C ASN A 25 6.04 10.56 2.46
N LEU A 26 5.03 10.88 1.65
CA LEU A 26 5.08 10.85 0.18
C LEU A 26 5.40 12.24 -0.41
N GLN A 27 5.74 13.23 0.41
CA GLN A 27 6.09 14.56 -0.09
C GLN A 27 7.32 14.49 -1.00
N GLY A 28 7.23 15.14 -2.17
CA GLY A 28 8.28 15.11 -3.18
C GLY A 28 8.26 13.88 -4.10
N GLN A 29 7.38 12.92 -3.84
CA GLN A 29 7.16 11.76 -4.70
C GLN A 29 6.08 12.04 -5.75
N THR A 30 5.98 11.17 -6.77
CA THR A 30 5.08 11.40 -7.90
C THR A 30 3.79 10.60 -7.73
N PHE A 31 2.68 11.29 -7.48
CA PHE A 31 1.34 10.70 -7.59
C PHE A 31 1.04 10.40 -9.06
N LEU A 32 0.64 9.16 -9.37
CA LEU A 32 0.31 8.76 -10.74
C LEU A 32 -1.20 8.76 -10.96
N SER A 33 -1.94 8.00 -10.14
CA SER A 33 -3.39 7.86 -10.26
C SER A 33 -4.00 7.25 -9.01
N THR A 34 -5.33 7.30 -8.91
CA THR A 34 -6.06 6.31 -8.12
C THR A 34 -5.92 4.94 -8.78
N ALA A 35 -6.02 3.87 -7.98
CA ALA A 35 -5.87 2.52 -8.47
C ALA A 35 -6.77 1.54 -7.70
N GLU A 36 -7.04 0.41 -8.33
CA GLU A 36 -7.79 -0.72 -7.80
C GLU A 36 -7.01 -2.01 -8.02
N THR A 37 -7.01 -2.87 -7.00
CA THR A 37 -6.35 -4.17 -7.06
C THR A 37 -7.18 -5.22 -7.80
N THR A 38 -6.62 -6.39 -8.07
CA THR A 38 -7.44 -7.59 -8.31
C THR A 38 -8.24 -7.95 -7.05
N ALA A 39 -9.28 -8.77 -7.20
CA ALA A 39 -10.13 -9.21 -6.09
C ALA A 39 -9.50 -10.36 -5.28
N GLU A 40 -8.29 -10.13 -4.76
CA GLU A 40 -7.49 -11.14 -4.07
C GLU A 40 -7.06 -10.69 -2.66
N TYR A 41 -7.75 -9.70 -2.10
CA TYR A 41 -7.33 -9.08 -0.85
C TYR A 41 -8.47 -8.82 0.12
N THR A 42 -8.14 -8.78 1.41
CA THR A 42 -9.06 -8.37 2.47
C THR A 42 -8.39 -7.31 3.33
N MET A 43 -9.11 -6.24 3.64
CA MET A 43 -8.62 -5.18 4.51
C MET A 43 -9.24 -5.33 5.90
N TYR A 44 -8.43 -5.17 6.95
CA TYR A 44 -8.84 -5.26 8.34
C TYR A 44 -8.61 -3.94 9.07
N HIS A 45 -9.44 -3.64 10.06
CA HIS A 45 -9.24 -2.49 10.94
C HIS A 45 -8.29 -2.86 12.09
N CYS A 46 -7.05 -2.38 12.05
CA CYS A 46 -6.06 -2.63 13.09
C CYS A 46 -6.04 -1.56 14.20
N GLY A 47 -7.12 -0.76 14.31
CA GLY A 47 -7.24 0.33 15.28
C GLY A 47 -7.07 1.69 14.61
N THR A 48 -5.85 2.19 14.50
CA THR A 48 -5.59 3.52 13.88
C THR A 48 -5.12 3.43 12.43
N TYR A 49 -5.06 2.23 11.87
CA TYR A 49 -4.55 1.96 10.52
C TYR A 49 -5.18 0.67 9.93
N PRO A 50 -5.22 0.52 8.60
CA PRO A 50 -5.71 -0.69 7.95
C PRO A 50 -4.62 -1.74 7.76
N GLY A 51 -4.97 -3.02 7.89
CA GLY A 51 -4.11 -4.16 7.56
C GLY A 51 -4.61 -4.90 6.33
N LEU A 52 -3.83 -4.90 5.24
CA LEU A 52 -4.14 -5.67 4.03
C LEU A 52 -3.53 -7.07 4.09
N VAL A 53 -4.31 -8.08 3.76
CA VAL A 53 -3.85 -9.47 3.60
C VAL A 53 -4.29 -10.05 2.27
N ILE A 54 -3.58 -11.07 1.79
CA ILE A 54 -3.95 -11.83 0.60
C ILE A 54 -5.07 -12.80 0.97
N ASN A 55 -6.16 -12.79 0.21
CA ASN A 55 -7.29 -13.71 0.32
C ASN A 55 -7.79 -14.03 -1.08
N GLN A 56 -7.39 -15.19 -1.63
CA GLN A 56 -7.75 -15.59 -2.99
C GLN A 56 -9.11 -16.31 -3.09
N VAL A 57 -9.75 -16.61 -1.94
CA VAL A 57 -11.03 -17.32 -1.92
C VAL A 57 -12.18 -16.32 -1.92
N ASP A 58 -12.17 -15.38 -0.96
CA ASP A 58 -13.23 -14.40 -0.75
C ASP A 58 -12.69 -12.96 -0.77
N GLY A 59 -11.60 -12.74 -1.51
CA GLY A 59 -10.98 -11.44 -1.67
C GLY A 59 -11.88 -10.44 -2.41
N ILE A 60 -11.63 -9.16 -2.15
CA ILE A 60 -12.26 -8.03 -2.83
C ILE A 60 -11.19 -7.14 -3.47
N SER A 61 -11.61 -6.30 -4.41
CA SER A 61 -10.77 -5.24 -4.96
C SER A 61 -10.60 -4.14 -3.90
N ILE A 62 -9.40 -3.59 -3.79
CA ILE A 62 -9.06 -2.52 -2.85
C ILE A 62 -8.73 -1.25 -3.63
N HIS A 63 -9.37 -0.16 -3.24
CA HIS A 63 -9.10 1.18 -3.74
C HIS A 63 -7.92 1.80 -3.01
N GLY A 64 -7.04 2.43 -3.78
CA GLY A 64 -5.89 3.14 -3.25
C GLY A 64 -5.31 4.13 -4.25
N GLU A 65 -4.07 4.48 -4.01
CA GLU A 65 -3.30 5.41 -4.83
C GLU A 65 -2.03 4.74 -5.31
N LEU A 66 -1.73 4.93 -6.59
CA LEU A 66 -0.48 4.49 -7.21
C LEU A 66 0.50 5.66 -7.25
N TRP A 67 1.70 5.40 -6.75
CA TRP A 67 2.78 6.37 -6.64
C TRP A 67 4.06 5.82 -7.25
N ARG A 68 4.88 6.73 -7.78
CA ARG A 68 6.28 6.48 -8.10
C ARG A 68 7.16 7.17 -7.06
N VAL A 69 8.00 6.38 -6.40
CA VAL A 69 8.88 6.84 -5.31
C VAL A 69 10.34 6.53 -5.63
N ASP A 70 11.26 7.34 -5.13
CA ASP A 70 12.69 6.98 -5.16
C ASP A 70 13.03 5.96 -4.06
N SER A 71 14.25 5.41 -4.11
CA SER A 71 14.71 4.38 -3.15
C SER A 71 14.75 4.89 -1.71
N ARG A 72 15.12 6.15 -1.49
CA ARG A 72 15.20 6.75 -0.16
C ARG A 72 13.81 6.93 0.45
N ALA A 73 12.85 7.40 -0.34
CA ALA A 73 11.46 7.50 0.08
C ALA A 73 10.91 6.11 0.40
N LEU A 74 11.25 5.11 -0.41
CA LEU A 74 10.82 3.74 -0.19
C LEU A 74 11.38 3.15 1.13
N GLU A 75 12.63 3.44 1.49
CA GLU A 75 13.22 3.09 2.80
C GLU A 75 12.48 3.78 3.96
N LEU A 76 12.17 5.07 3.84
CA LEU A 76 11.37 5.79 4.84
C LEU A 76 9.98 5.16 5.03
N LEU A 77 9.33 4.74 3.93
CA LEU A 77 8.04 4.07 4.02
C LEU A 77 8.13 2.72 4.74
N ASP A 78 9.23 1.98 4.60
CA ASP A 78 9.46 0.74 5.35
C ASP A 78 9.58 0.98 6.86
N GLU A 79 10.25 2.05 7.26
CA GLU A 79 10.33 2.45 8.67
C GLU A 79 8.94 2.83 9.21
N VAL A 80 8.18 3.63 8.45
CA VAL A 80 6.83 4.08 8.83
C VAL A 80 5.83 2.92 8.95
N GLU A 81 5.95 1.93 8.08
CA GLU A 81 5.11 0.71 8.10
C GLU A 81 5.72 -0.40 8.97
N GLY A 82 6.81 -0.13 9.70
CA GLY A 82 7.36 -1.06 10.68
C GLY A 82 7.77 -2.42 10.09
N VAL A 83 8.44 -2.39 8.91
CA VAL A 83 8.88 -3.61 8.21
C VAL A 83 9.92 -4.37 9.03
N ALA A 84 10.84 -3.67 9.69
CA ALA A 84 11.85 -4.29 10.55
C ALA A 84 11.23 -4.96 11.80
N GLU A 85 10.09 -4.44 12.26
CA GLU A 85 9.32 -4.92 13.41
C GLU A 85 8.32 -6.03 13.04
N ASN A 86 8.31 -6.50 11.79
CA ASN A 86 7.33 -7.44 11.25
C ASN A 86 5.89 -6.99 11.50
N LEU A 87 5.61 -5.68 11.43
CA LEU A 87 4.24 -5.17 11.45
C LEU A 87 3.61 -5.38 10.07
N TYR A 88 4.32 -4.94 9.03
CA TYR A 88 4.01 -5.20 7.64
C TYR A 88 5.20 -5.85 6.93
N ARG A 89 4.95 -6.51 5.81
CA ARG A 89 5.97 -6.85 4.82
C ARG A 89 5.67 -6.09 3.53
N ARG A 90 6.70 -5.58 2.85
CA ARG A 90 6.54 -5.11 1.49
C ARG A 90 6.53 -6.30 0.53
N GLY A 91 5.66 -6.28 -0.47
CA GLY A 91 5.57 -7.34 -1.47
C GLY A 91 4.83 -6.89 -2.73
N PRO A 92 4.82 -7.72 -3.79
CA PRO A 92 4.11 -7.41 -5.02
C PRO A 92 2.60 -7.38 -4.80
N ILE A 93 1.92 -6.47 -5.48
CA ILE A 93 0.46 -6.38 -5.54
C ILE A 93 0.00 -6.30 -7.00
N GLN A 94 -1.12 -6.95 -7.32
CA GLN A 94 -1.68 -6.92 -8.66
C GLN A 94 -2.77 -5.85 -8.76
N LEU A 95 -2.62 -4.97 -9.74
CA LEU A 95 -3.63 -3.97 -10.06
C LEU A 95 -4.57 -4.49 -11.16
N LEU A 96 -5.86 -4.19 -11.02
CA LEU A 96 -6.86 -4.29 -12.08
C LEU A 96 -6.84 -3.02 -12.93
N GLN A 97 -6.78 -1.85 -12.28
CA GLN A 97 -6.67 -0.56 -12.95
C GLN A 97 -5.82 0.43 -12.13
N PRO A 98 -4.91 1.20 -12.76
CA PRO A 98 -4.52 1.12 -14.17
C PRO A 98 -3.76 -0.18 -14.47
N VAL A 99 -3.80 -0.61 -15.73
CA VAL A 99 -2.93 -1.70 -16.21
C VAL A 99 -1.52 -1.14 -16.34
N VAL A 100 -0.59 -1.70 -15.58
CA VAL A 100 0.83 -1.35 -15.60
C VAL A 100 1.67 -2.59 -15.88
N SER A 101 2.72 -2.44 -16.68
CA SER A 101 3.68 -3.51 -16.98
C SER A 101 4.78 -3.64 -15.94
N GLU A 102 5.02 -2.57 -15.17
CA GLU A 102 5.99 -2.54 -14.09
C GLU A 102 5.43 -3.25 -12.84
N MET A 103 6.32 -3.86 -12.05
CA MET A 103 5.93 -4.44 -10.76
C MET A 103 5.51 -3.33 -9.80
N VAL A 104 4.32 -3.50 -9.20
CA VAL A 104 3.81 -2.62 -8.15
C VAL A 104 3.98 -3.31 -6.80
N GLN A 105 4.45 -2.56 -5.81
CA GLN A 105 4.62 -3.06 -4.44
C GLN A 105 3.52 -2.48 -3.53
N ALA A 106 3.22 -3.18 -2.44
CA ALA A 106 2.37 -2.70 -1.36
C ALA A 106 2.83 -3.29 -0.02
N TYR A 107 2.25 -2.80 1.07
CA TYR A 107 2.48 -3.31 2.42
C TYR A 107 1.40 -4.31 2.82
N PHE A 108 1.79 -5.46 3.36
CA PHE A 108 0.88 -6.51 3.81
C PHE A 108 1.05 -6.76 5.30
N TYR A 109 -0.04 -6.69 6.04
CA TYR A 109 -0.04 -6.86 7.49
C TYR A 109 0.40 -8.27 7.88
N GLN A 110 1.24 -8.39 8.91
CA GLN A 110 1.87 -9.66 9.31
C GLN A 110 1.36 -10.23 10.64
N ARG A 111 0.61 -9.46 11.43
CA ARG A 111 0.08 -9.94 12.71
C ARG A 111 -1.28 -10.64 12.51
N SER A 112 -1.73 -11.34 13.55
CA SER A 112 -3.01 -12.04 13.51
C SER A 112 -4.17 -11.09 13.22
N VAL A 113 -5.11 -11.56 12.40
CA VAL A 113 -6.33 -10.85 11.99
C VAL A 113 -7.60 -11.50 12.55
N ASN A 114 -7.49 -12.59 13.32
CA ASN A 114 -8.63 -13.42 13.76
C ASN A 114 -9.74 -12.63 14.48
N ASP A 115 -9.36 -11.58 15.21
CA ASP A 115 -10.29 -10.77 16.01
C ASP A 115 -10.43 -9.34 15.48
N LEU A 116 -9.93 -9.07 14.26
CA LEU A 116 -10.02 -7.76 13.64
C LEU A 116 -11.26 -7.69 12.74
N PRO A 117 -12.01 -6.58 12.76
CA PRO A 117 -13.14 -6.43 11.86
C PRO A 117 -12.62 -6.20 10.44
N VAL A 118 -13.24 -6.89 9.48
CA VAL A 118 -13.04 -6.64 8.05
C VAL A 118 -13.60 -5.26 7.70
N ILE A 119 -12.86 -4.51 6.91
CA ILE A 119 -13.27 -3.26 6.27
C ILE A 119 -13.58 -3.56 4.82
N GLY A 120 -14.47 -2.77 4.22
CA GLY A 120 -14.72 -2.79 2.78
C GLY A 120 -13.50 -2.44 1.93
N ASP A 121 -13.77 -2.02 0.71
CA ASP A 121 -12.77 -1.83 -0.34
C ASP A 121 -11.90 -0.57 -0.20
N ASN A 122 -12.17 0.32 0.75
CA ASN A 122 -11.49 1.60 0.86
C ASN A 122 -11.33 2.04 2.32
N TRP A 123 -10.13 2.51 2.67
CA TRP A 123 -9.90 3.21 3.94
C TRP A 123 -10.46 4.64 3.86
N PHE A 124 -11.36 4.96 4.78
CA PHE A 124 -12.13 6.21 4.90
C PHE A 124 -11.34 7.36 5.52
#